data_AF-A0AAW3ZU44-F1
#
_entry.id   AF-A0AAW3ZU44-F1
#
_cell.length_a   1.000
_cell.length_b   1.000
_cell.length_c   1.000
_cell.angle_alpha   90.00
_cell.angle_beta   90.00
_cell.angle_gamma   90.00
#
_symmetry.space_group_name_H-M   'P 1'
#
loop_
_entity.id
_entity.type
_entity.pdbx_description
1 polymer ?
#
loop_
_entity_poly.entity_id
_entity_poly.type
_entity_poly.pdbx_seq_one_letter_code
_entity_poly.pdbx_strand_id
1 'polypeptide(L)'
;MKENAIYIPDLNSCVKDFYIKDNTLFYVNFDNSVSSSPSKFIDFKTNFIFDTASNICYISKNELIPDLNIYEYQFNFLMGLSSILIAFSFLMGLIIVGATR
;
A
#
# COMPACT_ATOMS: atom_id res chain seq x y z
N MET A 1 -17.96 4.01 2.87
CA MET A 1 -17.68 2.67 3.43
C MET A 1 -16.45 2.17 2.68
N LYS A 2 -15.46 1.60 3.38
CA LYS A 2 -14.17 1.25 2.78
C LYS A 2 -14.16 -0.23 2.44
N GLU A 3 -13.89 -0.55 1.18
CA GLU A 3 -13.85 -1.94 0.70
C GLU A 3 -12.53 -2.20 -0.02
N ASN A 4 -12.07 -3.45 0.03
CA ASN A 4 -10.90 -3.88 -0.71
C ASN A 4 -11.19 -3.81 -2.22
N ALA A 5 -10.20 -3.33 -2.96
CA ALA A 5 -10.31 -3.06 -4.38
C ALA A 5 -9.09 -3.56 -5.14
N ILE A 6 -9.31 -3.82 -6.42
CA ILE A 6 -8.28 -4.18 -7.39
C ILE A 6 -8.21 -3.02 -8.38
N TYR A 7 -7.04 -2.41 -8.52
CA TYR A 7 -6.82 -1.32 -9.46
C TYR A 7 -6.37 -1.87 -10.81
N ILE A 8 -7.07 -1.44 -11.86
CA ILE A 8 -6.74 -1.75 -13.24
C ILE A 8 -6.22 -0.46 -13.89
N PRO A 9 -4.89 -0.34 -14.14
CA PRO A 9 -4.28 0.84 -14.72
C PRO A 9 -4.86 1.20 -16.09
N ASP A 10 -5.15 0.19 -16.93
CA ASP A 10 -5.71 0.41 -18.27
C ASP A 10 -7.09 1.06 -18.26
N LEU A 11 -7.88 0.80 -17.22
CA LEU A 11 -9.20 1.38 -17.02
C LEU A 11 -9.15 2.64 -16.14
N ASN A 12 -7.97 2.94 -15.58
CA ASN A 12 -7.76 3.92 -14.52
C ASN A 12 -8.84 3.86 -13.42
N SER A 13 -9.26 2.65 -13.09
CA SER A 13 -10.44 2.41 -12.25
C SER A 13 -10.19 1.24 -11.30
N CYS A 14 -10.90 1.28 -10.18
CA CYS A 14 -10.91 0.20 -9.20
C CYS A 14 -12.16 -0.64 -9.33
N VAL A 15 -11.96 -1.94 -9.24
CA VAL A 15 -13.00 -2.94 -9.35
C VAL A 15 -13.02 -3.80 -8.10
N LYS A 16 -14.18 -4.38 -7.81
CA LYS A 16 -14.39 -5.26 -6.67
C LYS A 16 -13.82 -6.65 -6.92
N ASP A 17 -14.04 -7.16 -8.12
CA ASP A 17 -13.55 -8.48 -8.55
C ASP A 17 -13.40 -8.50 -10.07
N PHE A 18 -12.67 -9.48 -10.59
CA PHE A 18 -12.53 -9.68 -12.03
C PHE A 18 -12.36 -11.16 -12.39
N TYR A 19 -12.79 -11.51 -13.60
CA TYR A 19 -12.55 -12.82 -14.18
C TYR A 19 -12.30 -12.69 -15.68
N ILE A 20 -11.54 -13.64 -16.24
CA ILE A 20 -11.21 -13.66 -17.66
C ILE A 20 -11.91 -14.86 -18.29
N LYS A 21 -12.64 -14.62 -19.37
CA LYS A 21 -13.29 -15.67 -20.16
C LYS A 21 -13.20 -15.32 -21.64
N ASP A 22 -12.83 -16.29 -22.48
CA ASP A 22 -12.74 -16.12 -23.93
C ASP A 22 -11.95 -14.87 -24.36
N ASN A 23 -10.79 -14.64 -23.70
CA ASN A 23 -9.91 -13.49 -23.96
C ASN A 23 -10.58 -12.11 -23.75
N THR A 24 -11.61 -12.08 -22.91
CA THR A 24 -12.35 -10.90 -22.49
C THR A 24 -12.23 -10.79 -20.97
N LEU A 25 -11.83 -9.61 -20.49
CA LEU A 25 -11.86 -9.27 -19.08
C LEU A 25 -13.29 -8.89 -18.70
N PHE A 26 -13.83 -9.54 -17.69
CA PHE A 26 -15.04 -9.13 -17.00
C PHE A 26 -14.66 -8.60 -15.63
N TYR A 27 -15.19 -7.45 -15.25
CA TYR A 27 -14.94 -6.86 -13.95
C TYR A 27 -16.24 -6.44 -13.29
N VAL A 28 -16.28 -6.68 -11.97
CA VAL A 28 -17.42 -6.40 -11.11
C VAL A 28 -17.16 -5.08 -10.41
N ASN A 29 -18.07 -4.13 -10.58
CA ASN A 29 -18.02 -2.83 -9.93
C ASN A 29 -18.62 -2.91 -8.50
N PHE A 30 -18.43 -1.86 -7.71
CA PHE A 30 -18.93 -1.79 -6.33
C PHE A 30 -20.46 -1.72 -6.21
N ASP A 31 -21.16 -1.35 -7.29
CA ASP A 31 -22.62 -1.41 -7.43
C ASP A 31 -23.12 -2.80 -7.88
N ASN A 32 -22.24 -3.82 -7.91
CA ASN A 32 -22.46 -5.15 -8.46
C ASN A 32 -22.79 -5.19 -9.98
N SER A 33 -22.59 -4.08 -10.71
CA SER A 33 -22.66 -4.13 -12.17
C SER A 33 -21.45 -4.86 -12.75
N VAL A 34 -21.65 -5.58 -13.85
CA VAL A 34 -20.57 -6.29 -14.56
C VAL A 34 -20.29 -5.57 -15.87
N SER A 35 -19.03 -5.21 -16.08
CA SER A 35 -18.56 -4.58 -17.30
C SER A 35 -17.50 -5.46 -17.96
N SER A 36 -17.24 -5.24 -19.26
CA SER A 36 -16.29 -6.06 -20.01
C SER A 36 -15.37 -5.20 -20.87
N SER A 37 -14.11 -5.65 -21.01
CA SER A 37 -13.07 -5.01 -21.81
C SER A 37 -12.21 -6.08 -22.50
N PRO A 38 -11.69 -5.83 -23.73
CA PRO A 38 -10.73 -6.74 -24.36
C PRO A 38 -9.50 -6.98 -23.48
N SER A 39 -9.07 -8.23 -23.28
CA SER A 39 -8.11 -8.60 -22.23
C SER A 39 -6.62 -8.30 -22.52
N LYS A 40 -6.30 -7.31 -23.36
CA LYS A 40 -4.91 -7.10 -23.81
C LYS A 40 -4.09 -6.44 -22.70
N PHE A 41 -3.06 -7.16 -22.22
CA PHE A 41 -2.00 -6.70 -21.30
C PHE A 41 -2.48 -5.91 -20.09
N ILE A 42 -3.43 -6.48 -19.35
CA ILE A 42 -3.94 -5.85 -18.14
C ILE A 42 -3.02 -6.19 -16.97
N ASP A 43 -2.28 -5.21 -16.49
CA ASP A 43 -1.55 -5.29 -15.22
C ASP A 43 -2.55 -5.09 -14.08
N PHE A 44 -2.62 -6.00 -13.10
CA PHE A 44 -3.56 -5.89 -11.99
C PHE A 44 -2.81 -5.52 -10.72
N LYS A 45 -3.19 -4.41 -10.09
CA LYS A 45 -2.61 -3.99 -8.82
C LYS A 45 -3.56 -4.27 -7.67
N THR A 46 -3.13 -5.11 -6.74
CA THR A 46 -3.85 -5.40 -5.49
C THR A 46 -3.48 -4.37 -4.42
N ASN A 47 -4.08 -4.46 -3.23
CA ASN A 47 -3.89 -3.54 -2.10
C ASN A 47 -4.46 -2.12 -2.31
N PHE A 48 -5.53 -2.00 -3.08
CA PHE A 48 -6.29 -0.75 -3.15
C PHE A 48 -7.49 -0.80 -2.20
N ILE A 49 -7.89 0.36 -1.69
CA ILE A 49 -9.12 0.57 -0.97
C ILE A 49 -9.98 1.52 -1.80
N PHE A 50 -11.22 1.13 -2.03
CA PHE A 50 -12.24 2.00 -2.59
C PHE A 50 -13.09 2.59 -1.46
N ASP A 51 -13.17 3.91 -1.41
CA ASP A 51 -14.08 4.60 -0.51
C ASP A 51 -15.36 4.96 -1.25
N THR A 52 -16.43 4.21 -0.98
CA THR A 52 -17.75 4.41 -1.60
C THR A 52 -18.37 5.76 -1.26
N ALA A 53 -17.93 6.42 -0.17
CA ALA A 53 -18.47 7.74 0.19
C ALA A 53 -17.88 8.87 -0.66
N SER A 54 -16.64 8.69 -1.13
CA SER A 54 -15.91 9.71 -1.90
C SER A 54 -15.72 9.33 -3.37
N ASN A 55 -16.04 8.09 -3.76
CA ASN A 55 -15.72 7.50 -5.07
C ASN A 55 -14.23 7.60 -5.41
N ILE A 56 -13.37 7.55 -4.39
CA ILE A 56 -11.92 7.61 -4.56
C ILE A 56 -11.36 6.22 -4.34
N CYS A 57 -10.52 5.77 -5.27
CA CYS A 57 -9.67 4.63 -5.07
C CYS A 57 -8.26 5.07 -4.71
N TYR A 58 -7.73 4.56 -3.60
CA TYR A 58 -6.39 4.85 -3.14
C TYR A 58 -5.69 3.58 -2.72
N ILE A 59 -4.36 3.59 -2.79
CA ILE A 59 -3.55 2.51 -2.24
C ILE A 59 -3.81 2.43 -0.74
N SER A 60 -4.12 1.23 -0.25
CA SER A 60 -4.24 0.98 1.17
C SER A 60 -2.94 1.38 1.84
N LYS A 61 -3.01 2.27 2.84
CA LYS A 61 -1.85 2.79 3.59
C LYS A 61 -1.06 1.76 4.41
N ASN A 62 -1.22 0.47 4.13
CA ASN A 62 -0.10 -0.45 4.20
C ASN A 62 0.80 -0.23 2.97
N GLU A 63 1.27 1.02 2.81
CA GLU A 63 2.07 1.47 1.68
C GLU A 63 3.36 0.66 1.67
N LEU A 64 3.45 -0.26 0.71
CA LEU A 64 4.68 -0.97 0.44
C LEU A 64 5.62 0.06 -0.20
N ILE A 65 6.70 0.41 0.48
CA ILE A 65 7.71 1.34 -0.06
C ILE A 65 8.34 0.63 -1.26
N PRO A 66 8.08 1.07 -2.50
CA PRO A 66 8.36 0.27 -3.69
C PRO A 66 9.86 -0.02 -3.88
N ASP A 67 10.73 0.89 -3.43
CA ASP A 67 12.18 0.75 -3.54
C ASP A 67 12.78 -0.22 -2.51
N LEU A 68 12.06 -0.48 -1.41
CA LEU A 68 12.56 -1.25 -0.27
C LEU A 68 11.77 -2.55 -0.04
N ASN A 69 10.63 -2.73 -0.71
CA ASN A 69 9.73 -3.87 -0.57
C ASN A 69 9.31 -4.15 0.90
N ILE A 70 9.24 -3.09 1.71
CA ILE A 70 8.81 -3.11 3.12
C ILE A 70 7.58 -2.24 3.30
N TYR A 71 6.73 -2.58 4.26
CA TYR A 71 5.57 -1.75 4.56
C TYR A 71 5.97 -0.48 5.32
N GLU A 72 5.23 0.61 5.11
CA GLU A 72 5.47 1.91 5.76
C GLU A 72 5.47 1.80 7.29
N TYR A 73 4.61 0.97 7.88
CA TYR A 73 4.60 0.74 9.32
C TYR A 73 5.89 0.03 9.81
N GLN A 74 6.46 -0.87 9.00
CA GLN A 74 7.73 -1.54 9.31
C GLN A 74 8.89 -0.56 9.20
N PHE A 75 8.86 0.31 8.19
CA PHE A 75 9.83 1.38 8.03
C PHE A 75 9.78 2.37 9.20
N ASN A 76 8.59 2.84 9.58
CA ASN A 76 8.39 3.76 10.70
C ASN A 76 8.83 3.14 12.03
N PHE A 77 8.57 1.84 12.23
CA PHE A 77 9.09 1.12 13.40
C PHE A 77 10.63 1.06 13.41
N LEU A 78 11.25 0.74 12.28
CA LEU A 78 12.70 0.64 12.15
C LEU A 78 13.39 1.99 12.38
N MET A 79 12.84 3.06 11.81
CA MET A 79 13.29 4.44 12.03
C MET A 79 13.18 4.82 13.51
N GLY A 80 12.06 4.50 14.16
CA GLY A 80 11.86 4.70 15.59
C GLY A 80 12.92 3.98 16.43
N LEU A 81 13.15 2.68 16.18
CA LEU A 81 14.15 1.89 16.88
C LEU A 81 15.57 2.46 16.71
N SER A 82 15.92 2.86 15.47
CA SER A 82 17.23 3.44 15.17
C SER A 82 17.49 4.76 15.90
N SER A 83 16.49 5.64 15.98
CA SER A 83 16.60 6.90 16.71
C SER A 83 16.83 6.71 18.21
N ILE A 84 16.16 5.72 18.81
CA ILE A 84 16.35 5.36 20.24
C ILE A 84 17.78 4.87 20.48
N LEU A 85 18.29 3.98 19.62
CA LEU A 85 19.66 3.46 19.74
C LEU A 85 20.72 4.56 19.63
N ILE A 86 20.54 5.49 18.68
CA ILE A 86 21.42 6.64 18.52
C ILE A 86 21.37 7.51 19.78
N ALA A 87 20.18 7.84 20.30
CA ALA A 87 20.01 8.65 21.50
C ALA A 87 20.69 8.00 22.73
N PHE A 88 20.53 6.70 22.93
CA PHE A 88 21.20 5.96 24.01
C PHE A 88 22.73 5.95 23.84
N SER A 89 23.22 5.84 22.61
CA SER A 89 24.66 5.87 22.33
C SER A 89 25.28 7.23 22.70
N PHE A 90 24.60 8.33 22.36
CA PHE A 90 25.02 9.67 22.79
C PHE A 90 24.95 9.85 24.31
N LEU A 91 23.87 9.39 24.95
CA LEU A 91 23.72 9.46 26.41
C LEU A 91 24.86 8.72 27.12
N MET A 92 25.17 7.49 26.70
CA MET A 92 26.28 6.71 27.25
C MET A 92 27.62 7.39 27.02
N GLY A 93 27.86 7.94 25.82
CA GLY A 93 29.07 8.71 25.54
C GLY A 93 29.24 9.91 26.47
N LEU A 94 28.16 10.66 26.73
CA LEU A 94 28.16 11.79 27.66
C LEU A 94 28.40 11.36 29.10
N ILE A 95 27.79 10.25 29.55
CA ILE A 95 27.99 9.70 30.89
C ILE A 95 29.45 9.27 31.07
N ILE A 96 30.03 8.56 30.10
CA ILE A 96 31.43 8.10 30.17
C ILE A 96 32.38 9.31 30.23
N VAL A 97 32.23 10.26 29.30
CA VAL A 97 33.07 11.47 29.27
C VAL A 97 32.93 12.28 30.57
N GLY A 98 31.70 12.41 31.09
CA GLY A 98 31.42 13.09 32.35
C GLY A 98 31.97 12.37 33.58
N ALA A 99 32.04 11.03 33.57
CA ALA A 99 32.58 10.22 34.66
C ALA A 99 34.12 10.11 34.63
N THR A 100 34.75 10.27 33.46
CA THR A 100 36.21 10.26 33.30
C THR A 100 36.88 11.62 33.50
N ARG A 101 36.12 12.65 33.88
CA ARG A 101 36.60 14.01 34.14
C ARG A 101 36.49 14.34 35.61
#